data_AF-A0A2H6K5N6-F1
#
_entry.id   AF-A0A2H6K5N6-F1
#
_cell.length_a   1.000
_cell.length_b   1.000
_cell.length_c   1.000
_cell.angle_alpha   90.00
_cell.angle_beta   90.00
_cell.angle_gamma   90.00
#
_symmetry.space_group_name_H-M   'P 1'
#
loop_
_entity.id
_entity.type
_entity.pdbx_description
1 polymer ?
#
loop_
_entity_poly.entity_id
_entity_poly.type
_entity_poly.pdbx_seq_one_letter_code
_entity_poly.pdbx_strand_id
1 'polypeptide(L)'
;MDRMRTAVAAAALLVLLIGAVACGGGDTSSGVDANGAGAETATAAAGGRETSIATITDDVSRLRGLPVLRAIDTAYITREELGVELEGELAGEYPPGEVAVEEKVLKHLGLLDEDADLVELLGGLLGGSILGYYDNQTGELKVVSGTEEISAINEITLAHEITHALQDQSFSITGLLPNEGSGNDDRDLAVLALIEGDATATEESYAAERMGLADAFNLLLESLGTPLGPGPSSYVEHSLTFPYIEGGEFVSVLLKEGGWDAVNRAYADPPQSTEQIMHPQKYLAGEPPVEVREPDIAAALGNGWESRYGTVMGEFDLKEILAEGVSSSRASRAAAGWGGGRLEYLERAGGEQLTALALAWDSVSEADEFTLTMQSSLEEQTGSAFVFAAGRLPGLTTVSGTWVMAQHGSVVALVRAPDDGTGDSVARLILGL
;
A
#
# COMPACT_ATOMS: atom_id res chain seq x y z
N MET A 1 -19.35 -15.17 -1.73
CA MET A 1 -18.68 -14.22 -0.84
C MET A 1 -18.37 -13.05 -1.73
N ASP A 2 -19.09 -11.95 -1.55
CA ASP A 2 -18.84 -10.72 -2.30
C ASP A 2 -17.40 -10.29 -2.01
N ARG A 3 -16.64 -9.99 -3.06
CA ARG A 3 -15.18 -9.90 -3.02
C ARG A 3 -14.75 -8.50 -2.56
N MET A 4 -15.03 -8.21 -1.28
CA MET A 4 -14.79 -6.92 -0.64
C MET A 4 -13.31 -6.50 -0.59
N ARG A 5 -13.08 -5.18 -0.62
CA ARG A 5 -11.76 -4.53 -0.54
C ARG A 5 -11.13 -4.79 0.83
N THR A 6 -9.83 -5.06 0.88
CA THR A 6 -9.11 -5.16 2.17
C THR A 6 -9.19 -3.89 2.98
N ALA A 7 -9.12 -4.02 4.31
CA ALA A 7 -8.89 -2.96 5.27
C ALA A 7 -7.64 -2.14 4.91
N VAL A 8 -6.55 -2.75 4.46
CA VAL A 8 -5.35 -2.01 4.05
C VAL A 8 -5.57 -1.24 2.72
N ALA A 9 -6.19 -1.85 1.70
CA ALA A 9 -6.48 -1.14 0.45
C ALA A 9 -7.60 -0.10 0.61
N ALA A 10 -8.55 -0.34 1.51
CA ALA A 10 -9.56 0.63 1.93
C ALA A 10 -8.90 1.75 2.74
N ALA A 11 -7.90 1.49 3.58
CA ALA A 11 -7.19 2.52 4.34
C ALA A 11 -6.37 3.40 3.43
N ALA A 12 -5.69 2.79 2.46
CA ALA A 12 -4.96 3.52 1.46
C ALA A 12 -5.90 4.31 0.52
N LEU A 13 -7.13 3.82 0.27
CA LEU A 13 -8.15 4.60 -0.43
C LEU A 13 -8.77 5.71 0.43
N LEU A 14 -8.90 5.47 1.73
CA LEU A 14 -9.28 6.47 2.72
C LEU A 14 -8.20 7.56 2.74
N VAL A 15 -6.91 7.19 2.72
CA VAL A 15 -5.78 8.13 2.58
C VAL A 15 -5.87 8.95 1.29
N LEU A 16 -6.24 8.32 0.15
CA LEU A 16 -6.59 8.99 -1.11
C LEU A 16 -7.75 9.99 -0.96
N LEU A 17 -8.76 9.60 -0.18
CA LEU A 17 -9.91 10.41 0.17
C LEU A 17 -9.57 11.49 1.20
N ILE A 18 -8.40 11.44 1.85
CA ILE A 18 -8.06 12.21 3.05
C ILE A 18 -6.79 13.07 2.85
N GLY A 19 -6.01 12.89 1.79
CA GLY A 19 -4.88 13.79 1.51
C GLY A 19 -3.81 13.84 2.60
N ALA A 20 -3.69 12.77 3.39
CA ALA A 20 -2.82 12.74 4.54
C ALA A 20 -1.36 12.53 4.11
N VAL A 21 -0.63 13.62 3.85
CA VAL A 21 0.82 13.57 3.94
C VAL A 21 1.18 13.39 5.42
N ALA A 22 1.47 12.14 5.80
CA ALA A 22 2.01 11.81 7.11
C ALA A 22 3.43 12.39 7.24
N CYS A 23 3.54 13.68 7.57
CA CYS A 23 4.81 14.23 8.06
C CYS A 23 5.13 13.53 9.37
N GLY A 24 6.16 12.67 9.38
CA GLY A 24 6.62 11.91 10.54
C GLY A 24 7.04 12.80 11.71
N GLY A 25 6.05 13.25 12.50
CA GLY A 25 6.23 13.98 13.75
C GLY A 25 6.22 13.02 14.93
N GLY A 26 7.32 12.31 15.14
CA GLY A 26 7.49 11.49 16.35
C GLY A 26 7.56 12.38 17.60
N ASP A 27 6.51 12.34 18.41
CA ASP A 27 6.44 13.04 19.70
C ASP A 27 7.24 12.25 20.76
N THR A 28 8.57 12.28 20.67
CA THR A 28 9.42 11.71 21.72
C THR A 28 9.48 12.67 22.90
N SER A 29 8.56 12.46 23.85
CA SER A 29 8.65 13.05 25.19
C SER A 29 9.89 12.52 25.93
N SER A 30 11.02 13.20 25.78
CA SER A 30 12.15 13.06 26.69
C SER A 30 12.62 14.43 27.14
N GLY A 31 12.21 14.81 28.35
CA GLY A 31 12.61 16.05 28.99
C GLY A 31 14.12 16.10 29.19
N VAL A 32 14.75 17.09 28.55
CA VAL A 32 16.07 17.60 28.93
C VAL A 32 16.02 19.12 28.81
N ASP A 33 16.08 19.79 29.95
CA ASP A 33 16.32 21.23 30.04
C ASP A 33 17.69 21.59 29.44
N ALA A 34 17.71 22.50 28.45
CA ALA A 34 18.90 23.28 28.14
C ALA A 34 18.54 24.65 27.53
N ASN A 35 18.93 25.69 28.26
CA ASN A 35 18.91 27.11 27.91
C ASN A 35 19.57 27.42 26.54
N GLY A 36 18.95 28.36 25.81
CA GLY A 36 19.65 29.58 25.41
C GLY A 36 20.07 29.75 23.94
N ALA A 37 19.38 30.69 23.29
CA ALA A 37 19.85 31.61 22.24
C ALA A 37 20.04 31.08 20.81
N GLY A 38 19.25 31.65 19.88
CA GLY A 38 19.64 31.74 18.46
C GLY A 38 18.56 31.43 17.42
N ALA A 39 17.31 31.88 17.58
CA ALA A 39 16.36 31.91 16.45
C ALA A 39 16.33 33.32 15.84
N GLU A 40 17.36 33.64 15.05
CA GLU A 40 17.29 34.75 14.10
C GLU A 40 16.52 34.27 12.86
N THR A 41 15.26 34.70 12.80
CA THR A 41 14.48 35.03 11.60
C THR A 41 15.12 34.71 10.24
N ALA A 42 14.75 33.58 9.66
CA ALA A 42 14.78 33.39 8.21
C ALA A 42 13.59 34.13 7.59
N THR A 43 13.74 35.44 7.38
CA THR A 43 12.85 36.21 6.51
C THR A 43 13.43 36.14 5.10
N ALA A 44 13.01 35.15 4.31
CA ALA A 44 13.40 35.02 2.91
C ALA A 44 12.16 35.17 2.01
N ALA A 45 12.11 36.34 1.37
CA ALA A 45 11.27 36.81 0.28
C ALA A 45 10.30 35.81 -0.40
N ALA A 46 9.03 35.81 0.01
CA ALA A 46 7.93 35.41 -0.84
C ALA A 46 7.52 36.60 -1.74
N GLY A 47 7.68 36.46 -3.05
CA GLY A 47 7.05 37.37 -4.00
C GLY A 47 5.54 37.30 -3.82
N GLY A 48 4.92 38.42 -3.43
CA GLY A 48 3.50 38.52 -3.07
C GLY A 48 2.52 38.23 -4.22
N ARG A 49 2.26 36.95 -4.49
CA ARG A 49 1.01 36.48 -5.07
C ARG A 49 0.05 36.20 -3.92
N GLU A 50 -1.19 36.67 -4.05
CA GLU A 50 -2.29 36.30 -3.16
C GLU A 50 -2.58 34.81 -3.37
N THR A 51 -2.23 33.98 -2.38
CA THR A 51 -2.55 32.54 -2.38
C THR A 51 -4.04 32.39 -2.10
N SER A 52 -4.77 31.81 -3.04
CA SER A 52 -6.18 31.44 -2.90
C SER A 52 -6.38 30.07 -3.55
N ILE A 53 -7.41 29.34 -3.14
CA ILE A 53 -7.75 28.04 -3.75
C ILE A 53 -7.91 28.18 -5.27
N ALA A 54 -8.52 29.27 -5.76
CA ALA A 54 -8.64 29.53 -7.19
C ALA A 54 -7.27 29.66 -7.88
N THR A 55 -6.32 30.37 -7.26
CA THR A 55 -4.96 30.51 -7.80
C THR A 55 -4.23 29.16 -7.81
N ILE A 56 -4.36 28.36 -6.74
CA ILE A 56 -3.77 27.02 -6.66
C ILE A 56 -4.37 26.12 -7.75
N THR A 57 -5.68 26.14 -7.93
CA THR A 57 -6.37 25.38 -8.98
C THR A 57 -5.89 25.73 -10.38
N ASP A 58 -5.74 27.02 -10.69
CA ASP A 58 -5.22 27.45 -12.00
C ASP A 58 -3.77 26.97 -12.21
N ASP A 59 -2.93 27.04 -11.18
CA ASP A 59 -1.54 26.61 -11.25
C ASP A 59 -1.42 25.07 -11.37
N VAL A 60 -2.18 24.31 -10.58
CA VAL A 60 -2.25 22.84 -10.65
C VAL A 60 -2.76 22.39 -12.02
N SER A 61 -3.86 22.95 -12.50
CA SER A 61 -4.42 22.70 -13.84
C SER A 61 -3.39 22.91 -14.95
N ARG A 62 -2.62 24.01 -14.86
CA ARG A 62 -1.55 24.31 -15.82
C ARG A 62 -0.37 23.34 -15.70
N LEU A 63 0.09 23.04 -14.49
CA LEU A 63 1.26 22.20 -14.24
C LEU A 63 1.00 20.76 -14.67
N ARG A 64 -0.16 20.22 -14.27
CA ARG A 64 -0.59 18.85 -14.57
C ARG A 64 -1.15 18.69 -15.99
N GLY A 65 -1.63 19.79 -16.58
CA GLY A 65 -2.22 19.79 -17.93
C GLY A 65 -3.63 19.22 -18.01
N LEU A 66 -4.34 19.13 -16.88
CA LEU A 66 -5.74 18.68 -16.82
C LEU A 66 -6.69 19.89 -16.71
N PRO A 67 -7.79 19.93 -17.48
CA PRO A 67 -8.72 21.05 -17.43
C PRO A 67 -9.60 20.99 -16.17
N VAL A 68 -9.98 22.17 -15.67
CA VAL A 68 -11.08 22.32 -14.71
C VAL A 68 -12.39 22.20 -15.48
N LEU A 69 -13.04 21.02 -15.45
CA LEU A 69 -14.30 20.76 -16.16
C LEU A 69 -15.52 21.26 -15.41
N ARG A 70 -15.45 21.25 -14.07
CA ARG A 70 -16.48 21.72 -13.14
C ARG A 70 -15.80 22.46 -11.99
N ALA A 71 -16.53 23.42 -11.41
CA ALA A 71 -16.05 24.11 -10.21
C ALA A 71 -15.80 23.09 -9.09
N ILE A 72 -14.71 23.30 -8.35
CA ILE A 72 -14.36 22.52 -7.16
C ILE A 72 -14.97 23.28 -5.98
N ASP A 73 -16.04 22.74 -5.42
CA ASP A 73 -16.68 23.31 -4.24
C ASP A 73 -15.79 23.06 -3.02
N THR A 74 -15.64 24.06 -2.14
CA THR A 74 -14.79 23.95 -0.95
C THR A 74 -15.64 24.06 0.31
N ALA A 75 -15.45 23.13 1.24
CA ALA A 75 -15.99 23.21 2.58
C ALA A 75 -14.87 23.23 3.62
N TYR A 76 -15.02 24.09 4.64
CA TYR A 76 -14.08 24.17 5.76
C TYR A 76 -14.66 23.36 6.91
N ILE A 77 -13.86 22.45 7.46
CA ILE A 77 -14.25 21.61 8.58
C ILE A 77 -13.27 21.78 9.75
N THR A 78 -13.78 21.62 10.95
CA THR A 78 -12.99 21.54 12.18
C THR A 78 -12.32 20.17 12.31
N ARG A 79 -11.32 20.06 13.18
CA ARG A 79 -10.69 18.76 13.48
C ARG A 79 -11.66 17.78 14.13
N GLU A 80 -12.59 18.30 14.92
CA GLU A 80 -13.65 17.50 15.53
C GLU A 80 -14.62 16.96 14.48
N GLU A 81 -15.02 17.77 13.49
CA GLU A 81 -15.85 17.32 12.36
C GLU A 81 -15.13 16.29 11.50
N LEU A 82 -13.85 16.52 11.18
CA LEU A 82 -13.01 15.53 10.51
C LEU A 82 -13.03 14.19 11.26
N GLY A 83 -12.79 14.19 12.57
CA GLY A 83 -12.80 12.95 13.35
C GLY A 83 -14.11 12.17 13.27
N VAL A 84 -15.24 12.87 13.21
CA VAL A 84 -16.57 12.25 13.04
C VAL A 84 -16.77 11.72 11.63
N GLU A 85 -16.35 12.46 10.60
CA GLU A 85 -16.43 12.01 9.21
C GLU A 85 -15.57 10.76 8.98
N LEU A 86 -14.32 10.78 9.45
CA LEU A 86 -13.39 9.64 9.39
C LEU A 86 -13.94 8.39 10.10
N GLU A 87 -14.48 8.54 11.30
CA GLU A 87 -15.09 7.42 12.03
C GLU A 87 -16.28 6.84 11.25
N GLY A 88 -17.07 7.70 10.61
CA GLY A 88 -18.19 7.31 9.77
C GLY A 88 -17.77 6.56 8.51
N GLU A 89 -16.75 7.06 7.80
CA GLU A 89 -16.21 6.43 6.59
C GLU A 89 -15.54 5.09 6.92
N LEU A 90 -14.70 5.04 7.95
CA LEU A 90 -14.12 3.79 8.46
C LEU A 90 -15.22 2.79 8.83
N ALA A 91 -16.27 3.20 9.54
CA ALA A 91 -17.36 2.28 9.87
C ALA A 91 -18.15 1.78 8.64
N GLY A 92 -18.19 2.57 7.56
CA GLY A 92 -18.86 2.24 6.30
C GLY A 92 -18.03 1.32 5.40
N GLU A 93 -16.73 1.57 5.29
CA GLU A 93 -15.80 0.77 4.48
C GLU A 93 -15.32 -0.49 5.21
N TYR A 94 -15.38 -0.53 6.54
CA TYR A 94 -14.82 -1.60 7.38
C TYR A 94 -15.90 -2.25 8.26
N PRO A 95 -16.70 -3.19 7.74
CA PRO A 95 -17.56 -3.99 8.59
C PRO A 95 -16.70 -4.74 9.62
N PRO A 96 -17.05 -4.73 10.93
CA PRO A 96 -16.20 -5.32 11.98
C PRO A 96 -15.84 -6.80 11.80
N GLY A 97 -16.60 -7.54 10.99
CA GLY A 97 -16.32 -8.95 10.69
C GLY A 97 -15.18 -9.18 9.70
N GLU A 98 -14.88 -8.22 8.84
CA GLU A 98 -13.94 -8.38 7.71
C GLU A 98 -12.52 -7.98 8.11
N VAL A 99 -12.38 -6.86 8.82
CA VAL A 99 -11.10 -6.44 9.41
C VAL A 99 -10.54 -7.51 10.33
N ALA A 100 -11.41 -8.18 11.09
CA ALA A 100 -11.00 -9.26 11.99
C ALA A 100 -10.45 -10.49 11.24
N VAL A 101 -10.84 -10.72 9.98
CA VAL A 101 -10.27 -11.81 9.17
C VAL A 101 -8.93 -11.39 8.59
N GLU A 102 -8.83 -10.17 8.06
CA GLU A 102 -7.57 -9.66 7.52
C GLU A 102 -6.48 -9.52 8.58
N GLU A 103 -6.82 -9.00 9.76
CA GLU A 103 -5.91 -8.94 10.91
C GLU A 103 -5.34 -10.34 11.23
N LYS A 104 -6.19 -11.37 11.22
CA LYS A 104 -5.73 -12.74 11.40
C LYS A 104 -4.83 -13.21 10.26
N VAL A 105 -5.09 -12.83 9.02
CA VAL A 105 -4.24 -13.18 7.88
C VAL A 105 -2.86 -12.54 8.04
N LEU A 106 -2.78 -11.25 8.36
CA LEU A 106 -1.52 -10.55 8.57
C LEU A 106 -0.72 -11.15 9.74
N LYS A 107 -1.37 -11.39 10.89
CA LYS A 107 -0.76 -12.12 12.02
C LYS A 107 -0.31 -13.52 11.61
N HIS A 108 -1.12 -14.24 10.84
CA HIS A 108 -0.79 -15.58 10.38
C HIS A 108 0.35 -15.58 9.34
N LEU A 109 0.65 -14.46 8.68
CA LEU A 109 1.80 -14.30 7.82
C LEU A 109 3.04 -13.73 8.53
N GLY A 110 2.89 -13.21 9.75
CA GLY A 110 3.94 -12.49 10.47
C GLY A 110 4.08 -11.02 10.05
N LEU A 111 3.11 -10.49 9.30
CA LEU A 111 3.01 -9.09 8.84
C LEU A 111 2.22 -8.20 9.81
N LEU A 112 1.92 -8.70 11.01
CA LEU A 112 1.35 -7.95 12.10
C LEU A 112 1.67 -8.67 13.40
N ASP A 113 2.06 -7.91 14.43
CA ASP A 113 2.34 -8.48 15.75
C ASP A 113 1.08 -9.14 16.34
N GLU A 114 1.25 -10.26 17.06
CA GLU A 114 0.12 -11.05 17.60
C GLU A 114 -0.77 -10.25 18.56
N ASP A 115 -0.21 -9.27 19.28
CA ASP A 115 -0.90 -8.39 20.22
C ASP A 115 -1.30 -7.03 19.62
N ALA A 116 -0.96 -6.74 18.37
CA ALA A 116 -1.40 -5.52 17.69
C ALA A 116 -2.90 -5.58 17.32
N ASP A 117 -3.54 -4.40 17.29
CA ASP A 117 -4.90 -4.19 16.80
C ASP A 117 -4.81 -3.41 15.49
N LEU A 118 -5.33 -3.99 14.40
CA LEU A 118 -5.20 -3.40 13.07
C LEU A 118 -5.96 -2.07 12.96
N VAL A 119 -7.13 -1.95 13.61
CA VAL A 119 -7.94 -0.74 13.57
C VAL A 119 -7.27 0.38 14.34
N GLU A 120 -6.74 0.10 15.54
CA GLU A 120 -6.00 1.08 16.32
C GLU A 120 -4.72 1.54 15.60
N LEU A 121 -4.00 0.61 14.95
CA LEU A 121 -2.80 0.93 14.18
C LEU A 121 -3.13 1.84 12.98
N LEU A 122 -4.15 1.48 12.19
CA LEU A 122 -4.64 2.31 11.09
C LEU A 122 -5.11 3.68 11.61
N GLY A 123 -5.92 3.73 12.66
CA GLY A 123 -6.37 5.00 13.25
C GLY A 123 -5.22 5.88 13.74
N GLY A 124 -4.16 5.29 14.28
CA GLY A 124 -2.95 6.00 14.70
C GLY A 124 -2.15 6.57 13.52
N LEU A 125 -2.01 5.80 12.44
CA LEU A 125 -1.30 6.21 11.22
C LEU A 125 -2.08 7.29 10.45
N LEU A 126 -3.42 7.15 10.36
CA LEU A 126 -4.29 8.06 9.62
C LEU A 126 -4.64 9.34 10.39
N GLY A 127 -4.75 9.26 11.72
CA GLY A 127 -5.17 10.40 12.57
C GLY A 127 -4.13 11.52 12.69
N GLY A 128 -2.91 11.30 12.20
CA GLY A 128 -1.78 12.22 12.32
C GLY A 128 -1.69 13.26 11.20
N SER A 129 -2.45 14.36 11.32
CA SER A 129 -2.20 15.64 10.58
C SER A 129 -2.80 15.78 9.17
N ILE A 130 -4.06 15.38 9.00
CA ILE A 130 -4.86 15.74 7.81
C ILE A 130 -5.11 17.25 7.79
N LEU A 131 -4.67 17.92 6.72
CA LEU A 131 -4.81 19.37 6.54
C LEU A 131 -5.90 19.75 5.52
N GLY A 132 -6.34 18.80 4.70
CA GLY A 132 -7.44 18.93 3.75
C GLY A 132 -7.51 17.68 2.87
N TYR A 133 -8.66 17.45 2.25
CA TYR A 133 -8.90 16.28 1.41
C TYR A 133 -9.94 16.47 0.31
N TYR A 134 -9.85 15.69 -0.77
CA TYR A 134 -10.88 15.62 -1.79
C TYR A 134 -11.85 14.44 -1.56
N ASP A 135 -13.10 14.76 -1.28
CA ASP A 135 -14.18 13.77 -1.18
C ASP A 135 -14.67 13.39 -2.59
N ASN A 136 -14.35 12.17 -3.03
CA ASN A 136 -14.74 11.68 -4.36
C ASN A 136 -16.23 11.35 -4.49
N GLN A 137 -16.98 11.23 -3.39
CA GLN A 137 -18.41 10.92 -3.39
C GLN A 137 -19.23 12.19 -3.59
N THR A 138 -18.87 13.27 -2.90
CA THR A 138 -19.54 14.57 -3.01
C THR A 138 -18.90 15.47 -4.08
N GLY A 139 -17.63 15.25 -4.39
CA GLY A 139 -16.83 16.08 -5.27
C GLY A 139 -16.41 17.41 -4.64
N GLU A 140 -16.36 17.47 -3.31
CA GLU A 140 -15.99 18.65 -2.52
C GLU A 140 -14.54 18.55 -2.03
N LEU A 141 -13.84 19.69 -2.03
CA LEU A 141 -12.56 19.86 -1.34
C LEU A 141 -12.82 20.27 0.12
N LYS A 142 -12.47 19.41 1.07
CA LYS A 142 -12.56 19.65 2.50
C LYS A 142 -11.24 20.25 2.99
N VAL A 143 -11.29 21.37 3.69
CA VAL A 143 -10.09 22.03 4.24
C VAL A 143 -10.18 22.03 5.76
N VAL A 144 -9.22 21.38 6.42
CA VAL A 144 -9.20 21.23 7.87
C VAL A 144 -8.51 22.44 8.48
N SER A 145 -9.27 23.52 8.68
CA SER A 145 -8.75 24.76 9.25
C SER A 145 -9.79 25.49 10.10
N GLY A 146 -9.34 26.05 11.22
CA GLY A 146 -10.14 26.96 12.04
C GLY A 146 -10.19 28.40 11.50
N THR A 147 -9.43 28.71 10.44
CA THR A 147 -9.36 30.02 9.79
C THR A 147 -9.26 29.89 8.26
N GLU A 148 -9.67 30.92 7.52
CA GLU A 148 -9.52 30.96 6.05
C GLU A 148 -8.06 31.25 5.60
N GLU A 149 -7.09 31.34 6.52
CA GLU A 149 -5.69 31.58 6.18
C GLU A 149 -4.99 30.29 5.74
N ILE A 150 -4.37 30.31 4.55
CA ILE A 150 -3.64 29.19 3.98
C ILE A 150 -2.16 29.32 4.37
N SER A 151 -1.66 28.37 5.17
CA SER A 151 -0.22 28.23 5.45
C SER A 151 0.52 27.65 4.23
N ALA A 152 1.85 27.75 4.16
CA ALA A 152 2.63 27.14 3.07
C ALA A 152 2.47 25.61 2.99
N ILE A 153 2.33 24.95 4.14
CA ILE A 153 2.07 23.50 4.20
C ILE A 153 0.65 23.20 3.69
N ASN A 154 -0.34 23.99 4.11
CA ASN A 154 -1.70 23.87 3.61
C ASN A 154 -1.76 24.12 2.09
N GLU A 155 -0.95 25.05 1.55
CA GLU A 155 -0.92 25.35 0.11
C GLU A 155 -0.49 24.13 -0.72
N ILE A 156 0.52 23.39 -0.25
CA ILE A 156 1.05 22.20 -0.93
C ILE A 156 0.08 21.02 -0.80
N THR A 157 -0.47 20.78 0.39
CA THR A 157 -1.54 19.77 0.56
C THR A 157 -2.74 20.09 -0.33
N LEU A 158 -3.16 21.35 -0.42
CA LEU A 158 -4.24 21.74 -1.32
C LEU A 158 -3.91 21.48 -2.79
N ALA A 159 -2.65 21.64 -3.21
CA ALA A 159 -2.23 21.31 -4.58
C ALA A 159 -2.37 19.81 -4.87
N HIS A 160 -2.06 18.96 -3.89
CA HIS A 160 -2.28 17.51 -3.96
C HIS A 160 -3.79 17.21 -4.12
N GLU A 161 -4.63 17.72 -3.23
CA GLU A 161 -6.07 17.45 -3.25
C GLU A 161 -6.78 18.00 -4.49
N ILE A 162 -6.38 19.17 -4.95
CA ILE A 162 -6.91 19.73 -6.19
C ILE A 162 -6.52 18.83 -7.38
N THR A 163 -5.35 18.18 -7.33
CA THR A 163 -4.97 17.20 -8.37
C THR A 163 -5.94 16.04 -8.40
N HIS A 164 -6.34 15.48 -7.25
CA HIS A 164 -7.39 14.45 -7.21
C HIS A 164 -8.72 14.94 -7.80
N ALA A 165 -9.12 16.18 -7.49
CA ALA A 165 -10.32 16.76 -8.09
C ALA A 165 -10.23 16.86 -9.63
N LEU A 166 -9.06 17.17 -10.19
CA LEU A 166 -8.86 17.22 -11.64
C LEU A 166 -8.76 15.83 -12.27
N GLN A 167 -8.15 14.87 -11.58
CA GLN A 167 -8.10 13.47 -11.97
C GLN A 167 -9.50 12.87 -12.04
N ASP A 168 -10.33 13.07 -11.01
CA ASP A 168 -11.71 12.55 -11.00
C ASP A 168 -12.55 13.15 -12.13
N GLN A 169 -12.46 14.46 -12.34
CA GLN A 169 -13.14 15.12 -13.46
C GLN A 169 -12.72 14.58 -14.83
N SER A 170 -11.44 14.26 -15.00
CA SER A 170 -10.87 13.88 -16.29
C SER A 170 -10.96 12.39 -16.59
N PHE A 171 -10.88 11.55 -15.55
CA PHE A 171 -10.72 10.09 -15.67
C PHE A 171 -11.75 9.29 -14.89
N SER A 172 -12.54 9.92 -14.02
CA SER A 172 -13.48 9.25 -13.11
C SER A 172 -12.77 8.17 -12.27
N ILE A 173 -11.83 8.60 -11.44
CA ILE A 173 -10.93 7.71 -10.68
C ILE A 173 -11.70 6.77 -9.75
N THR A 174 -12.88 7.17 -9.25
CA THR A 174 -13.80 6.30 -8.49
C THR A 174 -14.24 5.07 -9.30
N GLY A 175 -14.26 5.16 -10.62
CA GLY A 175 -14.56 4.04 -11.52
C GLY A 175 -13.41 3.04 -11.69
N LEU A 176 -12.18 3.40 -11.33
CA LEU A 176 -11.00 2.54 -11.46
C LEU A 176 -10.84 1.57 -10.28
N LEU A 177 -11.36 1.96 -9.13
CA LEU A 177 -11.36 1.21 -7.87
C LEU A 177 -12.82 0.95 -7.46
N PRO A 178 -13.40 -0.23 -7.75
CA PRO A 178 -14.80 -0.52 -7.43
C PRO A 178 -15.06 -0.50 -5.92
N ASN A 179 -16.16 0.09 -5.46
CA ASN A 179 -16.45 0.28 -4.02
C ASN A 179 -16.39 -1.01 -3.19
N GLU A 180 -16.77 -2.14 -3.77
CA GLU A 180 -16.68 -3.46 -3.13
C GLU A 180 -15.29 -4.10 -3.33
N GLY A 181 -14.25 -3.40 -3.74
CA GLY A 181 -12.95 -4.01 -4.08
C GLY A 181 -12.99 -4.84 -5.37
N SER A 182 -11.83 -5.04 -6.01
CA SER A 182 -11.78 -5.87 -7.23
C SER A 182 -11.67 -7.38 -6.92
N GLY A 183 -11.50 -7.74 -5.64
CA GLY A 183 -11.07 -9.07 -5.20
C GLY A 183 -9.62 -9.39 -5.56
N ASN A 184 -8.83 -8.36 -5.85
CA ASN A 184 -7.42 -8.40 -6.20
C ASN A 184 -6.74 -7.17 -5.59
N ASP A 185 -6.22 -7.33 -4.37
CA ASP A 185 -5.61 -6.21 -3.63
C ASP A 185 -4.33 -5.70 -4.29
N ASP A 186 -3.53 -6.58 -4.89
CA ASP A 186 -2.34 -6.19 -5.65
C ASP A 186 -2.67 -5.22 -6.80
N ARG A 187 -3.72 -5.50 -7.56
CA ARG A 187 -4.20 -4.58 -8.59
C ARG A 187 -4.73 -3.29 -7.99
N ASP A 188 -5.53 -3.37 -6.92
CA ASP A 188 -6.12 -2.19 -6.30
C ASP A 188 -5.02 -1.25 -5.75
N LEU A 189 -3.97 -1.80 -5.15
CA LEU A 189 -2.78 -1.06 -4.71
C LEU A 189 -1.99 -0.48 -5.89
N ALA A 190 -1.89 -1.19 -7.01
CA ALA A 190 -1.21 -0.70 -8.21
C ALA A 190 -1.95 0.49 -8.85
N VAL A 191 -3.28 0.40 -8.98
CA VAL A 191 -4.11 1.50 -9.48
C VAL A 191 -4.03 2.70 -8.56
N LEU A 192 -4.05 2.46 -7.25
CA LEU A 192 -3.87 3.49 -6.24
C LEU A 192 -2.53 4.21 -6.39
N ALA A 193 -1.43 3.48 -6.59
CA ALA A 193 -0.11 4.04 -6.83
C ALA A 193 -0.02 4.91 -8.10
N LEU A 194 -0.77 4.58 -9.16
CA LEU A 194 -0.89 5.49 -10.31
C LEU A 194 -1.55 6.81 -9.92
N ILE A 195 -2.66 6.76 -9.17
CA ILE A 195 -3.43 7.96 -8.80
C ILE A 195 -2.60 8.86 -7.89
N GLU A 196 -2.00 8.28 -6.86
CA GLU A 196 -1.21 8.97 -5.85
C GLU A 196 0.12 9.48 -6.42
N GLY A 197 0.81 8.65 -7.19
CA GLY A 197 2.04 9.07 -7.86
C GLY A 197 1.87 10.26 -8.79
N ASP A 198 0.70 10.38 -9.42
CA ASP A 198 0.35 11.53 -10.26
C ASP A 198 0.10 12.80 -9.44
N ALA A 199 -0.63 12.67 -8.33
CA ALA A 199 -0.83 13.76 -7.38
C ALA A 199 0.51 14.22 -6.76
N THR A 200 1.36 13.29 -6.32
CA THR A 200 2.71 13.58 -5.81
C THR A 200 3.58 14.28 -6.84
N ALA A 201 3.64 13.80 -8.09
CA ALA A 201 4.45 14.46 -9.12
C ALA A 201 3.96 15.88 -9.45
N THR A 202 2.66 16.12 -9.35
CA THR A 202 2.05 17.44 -9.54
C THR A 202 2.36 18.36 -8.36
N GLU A 203 2.21 17.86 -7.15
CA GLU A 203 2.54 18.54 -5.89
C GLU A 203 4.02 18.96 -5.88
N GLU A 204 4.94 18.06 -6.21
CA GLU A 204 6.38 18.37 -6.30
C GLU A 204 6.66 19.47 -7.33
N SER A 205 6.00 19.40 -8.50
CA SER A 205 6.13 20.42 -9.54
C SER A 205 5.60 21.78 -9.06
N TYR A 206 4.50 21.78 -8.30
CA TYR A 206 3.92 22.97 -7.70
C TYR A 206 4.85 23.57 -6.63
N ALA A 207 5.32 22.77 -5.69
CA ALA A 207 6.24 23.18 -4.64
C ALA A 207 7.55 23.76 -5.23
N ALA A 208 8.10 23.10 -6.25
CA ALA A 208 9.31 23.56 -6.94
C ALA A 208 9.10 24.91 -7.65
N GLU A 209 7.93 25.17 -8.24
CA GLU A 209 7.64 26.46 -8.88
C GLU A 209 7.41 27.58 -7.86
N ARG A 210 6.78 27.28 -6.72
CA ARG A 210 6.38 28.27 -5.71
C ARG A 210 7.49 28.64 -4.74
N MET A 211 8.28 27.66 -4.30
CA MET A 211 9.28 27.82 -3.25
C MET A 211 10.71 27.72 -3.80
N GLY A 212 10.86 27.19 -5.03
CA GLY A 212 12.15 26.87 -5.60
C GLY A 212 12.60 25.45 -5.24
N LEU A 213 13.38 24.83 -6.13
CA LEU A 213 13.74 23.41 -6.06
C LEU A 213 14.44 23.02 -4.74
N ALA A 214 15.29 23.89 -4.20
CA ALA A 214 16.03 23.59 -2.98
C ALA A 214 15.12 23.52 -1.74
N ASP A 215 14.17 24.45 -1.64
CA ASP A 215 13.24 24.51 -0.51
C ASP A 215 12.17 23.42 -0.62
N ALA A 216 11.69 23.13 -1.84
CA ALA A 216 10.83 21.98 -2.10
C ALA A 216 11.50 20.65 -1.74
N PHE A 217 12.78 20.49 -2.09
CA PHE A 217 13.55 19.29 -1.75
C PHE A 217 13.75 19.12 -0.23
N ASN A 218 14.01 20.22 0.49
CA ASN A 218 14.11 20.17 1.95
C ASN A 218 12.77 19.81 2.60
N LEU A 219 11.66 20.35 2.10
CA LEU A 219 10.33 20.03 2.60
C LEU A 219 9.97 18.55 2.36
N LEU A 220 10.32 18.01 1.19
CA LEU A 220 10.16 16.59 0.88
C LEU A 220 10.99 15.71 1.83
N LEU A 221 12.25 16.09 2.11
CA LEU A 221 13.08 15.39 3.09
C LEU A 221 12.49 15.41 4.50
N GLU A 222 11.83 16.52 4.89
CA GLU A 222 11.15 16.63 6.18
C GLU A 222 9.85 15.83 6.22
N SER A 223 9.08 15.77 5.12
CA SER A 223 7.81 15.03 5.06
C SER A 223 8.00 13.52 5.05
N LEU A 224 9.04 13.01 4.41
CA LEU A 224 9.38 11.57 4.37
C LEU A 224 9.72 10.98 5.75
N GLY A 225 9.96 11.82 6.78
CA GLY A 225 10.24 11.37 8.14
C GLY A 225 11.46 10.43 8.23
N THR A 226 11.52 9.64 9.30
CA THR A 226 12.41 8.47 9.35
C THR A 226 11.53 7.26 9.03
N PRO A 227 11.76 6.56 7.91
CA PRO A 227 11.01 5.35 7.60
C PRO A 227 11.11 4.36 8.76
N LEU A 228 10.00 3.70 9.12
CA LEU A 228 10.14 2.53 9.98
C LEU A 228 11.07 1.53 9.29
N GLY A 229 12.01 0.98 10.07
CA GLY A 229 12.76 -0.18 9.61
C GLY A 229 11.83 -1.39 9.45
N PRO A 230 12.29 -2.47 8.79
CA PRO A 230 11.49 -3.69 8.68
C PRO A 230 11.08 -4.21 10.07
N GLY A 231 9.84 -4.70 10.17
CA GLY A 231 9.28 -5.38 11.33
C GLY A 231 7.78 -5.66 11.17
N PRO A 232 7.17 -6.50 12.01
CA PRO A 232 5.82 -7.03 11.76
C PRO A 232 4.76 -5.94 11.64
N SER A 233 4.90 -4.83 12.37
CA SER A 233 3.96 -3.71 12.27
C SER A 233 4.29 -2.68 11.17
N SER A 234 5.43 -2.81 10.46
CA SER A 234 5.82 -1.88 9.38
C SER A 234 5.05 -2.14 8.08
N TYR A 235 4.52 -3.35 7.87
CA TYR A 235 3.74 -3.68 6.66
C TYR A 235 2.58 -2.71 6.43
N VAL A 236 1.85 -2.35 7.49
CA VAL A 236 0.70 -1.44 7.39
C VAL A 236 1.16 -0.04 6.97
N GLU A 237 2.21 0.50 7.59
CA GLU A 237 2.80 1.79 7.19
C GLU A 237 3.35 1.76 5.75
N HIS A 238 4.08 0.71 5.39
CA HIS A 238 4.63 0.56 4.04
C HIS A 238 3.53 0.45 3.00
N SER A 239 2.41 -0.22 3.32
CA SER A 239 1.26 -0.32 2.42
C SER A 239 0.58 1.04 2.20
N LEU A 240 0.51 1.87 3.25
CA LEU A 240 -0.04 3.23 3.15
C LEU A 240 0.88 4.20 2.38
N THR A 241 2.19 4.00 2.48
CA THR A 241 3.19 4.88 1.83
C THR A 241 3.58 4.44 0.43
N PHE A 242 3.37 3.16 0.09
CA PHE A 242 3.68 2.59 -1.23
C PHE A 242 3.11 3.41 -2.40
N PRO A 243 1.82 3.82 -2.40
CA PRO A 243 1.25 4.58 -3.51
C PRO A 243 1.96 5.91 -3.79
N TYR A 244 2.50 6.56 -2.76
CA TYR A 244 3.19 7.83 -2.88
C TYR A 244 4.63 7.65 -3.36
N ILE A 245 5.35 6.72 -2.73
CA ILE A 245 6.78 6.52 -2.98
C ILE A 245 6.98 5.80 -4.32
N GLU A 246 6.48 4.58 -4.43
CA GLU A 246 6.69 3.73 -5.61
C GLU A 246 5.81 4.23 -6.78
N GLY A 247 4.62 4.76 -6.49
CA GLY A 247 3.78 5.41 -7.49
C GLY A 247 4.41 6.70 -8.04
N GLY A 248 5.01 7.53 -7.18
CA GLY A 248 5.76 8.72 -7.62
C GLY A 248 6.93 8.38 -8.53
N GLU A 249 7.69 7.33 -8.21
CA GLU A 249 8.76 6.81 -9.08
C GLU A 249 8.21 6.31 -10.43
N PHE A 250 7.12 5.54 -10.40
CA PHE A 250 6.42 5.07 -11.59
C PHE A 250 6.00 6.22 -12.51
N VAL A 251 5.31 7.24 -11.96
CA VAL A 251 4.89 8.42 -12.73
C VAL A 251 6.08 9.23 -13.23
N SER A 252 7.16 9.35 -12.45
CA SER A 252 8.41 9.98 -12.89
C SER A 252 8.98 9.31 -14.14
N VAL A 253 8.90 7.97 -14.24
CA VAL A 253 9.32 7.24 -15.45
C VAL A 253 8.39 7.53 -16.63
N LEU A 254 7.07 7.53 -16.42
CA LEU A 254 6.11 7.89 -17.49
C LEU A 254 6.32 9.32 -18.00
N LEU A 255 6.56 10.27 -17.10
CA LEU A 255 6.87 11.66 -17.44
C LEU A 255 8.14 11.77 -18.30
N LYS A 256 9.18 10.98 -17.99
CA LYS A 256 10.41 10.93 -18.81
C LYS A 256 10.16 10.32 -20.20
N GLU A 257 9.28 9.33 -20.30
CA GLU A 257 8.99 8.63 -21.56
C GLU A 257 8.11 9.47 -22.50
N GLY A 258 7.09 10.15 -21.99
CA GLY A 258 6.14 10.87 -22.84
C GLY A 258 5.40 12.03 -22.19
N GLY A 259 5.90 12.55 -21.06
CA GLY A 259 5.26 13.62 -20.31
C GLY A 259 3.87 13.24 -19.80
N TRP A 260 3.04 14.25 -19.54
CA TRP A 260 1.67 14.04 -19.06
C TRP A 260 0.79 13.22 -20.00
N ASP A 261 1.06 13.21 -21.31
CA ASP A 261 0.33 12.36 -22.24
C ASP A 261 0.56 10.86 -21.98
N ALA A 262 1.74 10.47 -21.48
CA ALA A 262 1.99 9.10 -21.06
C ALA A 262 1.24 8.74 -19.77
N VAL A 263 1.24 9.65 -18.78
CA VAL A 263 0.48 9.49 -17.53
C VAL A 263 -1.02 9.40 -17.83
N ASN A 264 -1.56 10.27 -18.69
CA ASN A 264 -2.97 10.25 -19.09
C ASN A 264 -3.37 8.94 -19.79
N ARG A 265 -2.46 8.32 -20.57
CA ARG A 265 -2.72 6.99 -21.16
C ARG A 265 -2.80 5.90 -20.09
N ALA A 266 -2.06 6.02 -18.99
CA ALA A 266 -2.13 5.04 -17.91
C ALA A 266 -3.49 5.04 -17.21
N TYR A 267 -4.24 6.14 -17.19
CA TYR A 267 -5.63 6.10 -16.71
C TYR A 267 -6.58 5.32 -17.62
N ALA A 268 -6.27 5.20 -18.91
CA ALA A 268 -7.05 4.39 -19.86
C ALA A 268 -6.65 2.91 -19.86
N ASP A 269 -5.41 2.61 -19.46
CA ASP A 269 -4.87 1.25 -19.30
C ASP A 269 -4.06 1.19 -18.00
N PRO A 270 -4.73 1.11 -16.83
CA PRO A 270 -4.06 1.19 -15.54
C PRO A 270 -3.09 0.02 -15.29
N PRO A 271 -2.06 0.23 -14.45
CA PRO A 271 -1.22 -0.87 -14.00
C PRO A 271 -2.06 -1.96 -13.32
N GLN A 272 -1.64 -3.20 -13.53
CA GLN A 272 -2.38 -4.41 -13.16
C GLN A 272 -1.81 -5.13 -11.93
N SER A 273 -0.61 -4.74 -11.49
CA SER A 273 0.09 -5.31 -10.34
C SER A 273 1.11 -4.35 -9.74
N THR A 274 1.46 -4.55 -8.48
CA THR A 274 2.53 -3.80 -7.80
C THR A 274 3.89 -4.00 -8.47
N GLU A 275 4.13 -5.14 -9.12
CA GLU A 275 5.32 -5.36 -9.95
C GLU A 275 5.44 -4.31 -11.07
N GLN A 276 4.33 -3.95 -11.72
CA GLN A 276 4.36 -2.94 -12.79
C GLN A 276 4.66 -1.53 -12.26
N ILE A 277 4.32 -1.25 -10.99
CA ILE A 277 4.66 -0.01 -10.31
C ILE A 277 6.15 -0.01 -9.95
N MET A 278 6.63 -1.07 -9.30
CA MET A 278 8.03 -1.21 -8.84
C MET A 278 9.02 -1.36 -10.01
N HIS A 279 8.55 -1.89 -11.15
CA HIS A 279 9.32 -2.07 -12.39
C HIS A 279 8.59 -1.44 -13.58
N PRO A 280 8.59 -0.09 -13.73
CA PRO A 280 7.81 0.60 -14.75
C PRO A 280 8.09 0.16 -16.20
N GLN A 281 9.25 -0.45 -16.46
CA GLN A 281 9.59 -0.99 -17.77
C GLN A 281 8.70 -2.18 -18.17
N LYS A 282 8.21 -2.97 -17.21
CA LYS A 282 7.24 -4.06 -17.47
C LYS A 282 5.89 -3.50 -17.91
N TYR A 283 5.42 -2.44 -17.24
CA TYR A 283 4.22 -1.71 -17.66
C TYR A 283 4.38 -1.14 -19.07
N LEU A 284 5.49 -0.45 -19.36
CA LEU A 284 5.77 0.12 -20.68
C LEU A 284 5.91 -0.95 -21.77
N ALA A 285 6.35 -2.15 -21.42
CA ALA A 285 6.40 -3.30 -22.33
C ALA A 285 5.02 -3.97 -22.54
N GLY A 286 4.02 -3.61 -21.74
CA GLY A 286 2.69 -4.23 -21.76
C GLY A 286 2.68 -5.67 -21.27
N GLU A 287 3.56 -6.00 -20.30
CA GLU A 287 3.66 -7.32 -19.70
C GLU A 287 2.57 -7.52 -18.63
N PRO A 288 1.57 -8.39 -18.84
CA PRO A 288 0.51 -8.59 -17.86
C PRO A 288 0.93 -9.57 -16.75
N PRO A 289 0.38 -9.46 -15.53
CA PRO A 289 0.56 -10.48 -14.51
C PRO A 289 -0.04 -11.82 -14.96
N VAL A 290 0.60 -12.90 -14.53
CA VAL A 290 0.19 -14.29 -14.75
C VAL A 290 -1.00 -14.62 -13.85
N GLU A 291 -2.10 -15.06 -14.45
CA GLU A 291 -3.26 -15.57 -13.71
C GLU A 291 -2.89 -16.89 -13.01
N VAL A 292 -2.76 -16.85 -11.68
CA VAL A 292 -2.58 -18.05 -10.85
C VAL A 292 -3.95 -18.61 -10.45
N ARG A 293 -4.29 -19.78 -10.96
CA ARG A 293 -5.52 -20.50 -10.56
C ARG A 293 -5.21 -21.44 -9.42
N GLU A 294 -5.80 -21.16 -8.27
CA GLU A 294 -5.72 -22.04 -7.12
C GLU A 294 -6.79 -23.14 -7.19
N PRO A 295 -6.44 -24.39 -6.86
CA PRO A 295 -7.43 -25.45 -6.68
C PRO A 295 -8.39 -25.14 -5.53
N ASP A 296 -9.55 -25.78 -5.48
CA ASP A 296 -10.48 -25.65 -4.34
C ASP A 296 -9.90 -26.38 -3.10
N ILE A 297 -9.09 -25.65 -2.32
CA ILE A 297 -8.37 -26.19 -1.15
C ILE A 297 -9.36 -26.63 -0.08
N ALA A 298 -10.39 -25.82 0.18
CA ALA A 298 -11.42 -26.14 1.16
C ALA A 298 -12.12 -27.48 0.84
N ALA A 299 -12.54 -27.68 -0.41
CA ALA A 299 -13.18 -28.92 -0.83
C ALA A 299 -12.21 -30.11 -0.80
N ALA A 300 -10.94 -29.92 -1.18
CA ALA A 300 -9.93 -30.97 -1.20
C ALA A 300 -9.57 -31.46 0.22
N LEU A 301 -9.44 -30.54 1.19
CA LEU A 301 -9.17 -30.89 2.58
C LEU A 301 -10.42 -31.45 3.29
N GLY A 302 -11.60 -30.98 2.92
CA GLY A 302 -12.88 -31.35 3.54
C GLY A 302 -12.91 -31.05 5.05
N ASN A 303 -13.62 -31.87 5.81
CA ASN A 303 -13.59 -31.84 7.29
C ASN A 303 -13.92 -30.49 7.95
N GLY A 304 -14.69 -29.62 7.27
CA GLY A 304 -15.12 -28.34 7.82
C GLY A 304 -14.10 -27.21 7.72
N TRP A 305 -13.11 -27.33 6.84
CA TRP A 305 -12.34 -26.18 6.37
C TRP A 305 -13.23 -25.25 5.54
N GLU A 306 -13.21 -23.97 5.85
CA GLU A 306 -13.94 -22.93 5.13
C GLU A 306 -12.98 -21.84 4.69
N SER A 307 -13.04 -21.46 3.41
CA SER A 307 -12.37 -20.26 2.91
C SER A 307 -12.97 -19.03 3.59
N ARG A 308 -12.12 -18.23 4.23
CA ARG A 308 -12.53 -17.01 4.95
C ARG A 308 -12.05 -15.76 4.23
N TYR A 309 -10.94 -15.85 3.51
CA TYR A 309 -10.34 -14.75 2.80
C TYR A 309 -9.49 -15.26 1.63
N GLY A 310 -9.42 -14.50 0.55
CA GLY A 310 -8.53 -14.84 -0.54
C GLY A 310 -8.37 -13.74 -1.57
N THR A 311 -7.12 -13.43 -1.91
CA THR A 311 -6.74 -12.31 -2.75
C THR A 311 -5.54 -12.65 -3.63
N VAL A 312 -5.06 -11.70 -4.43
CA VAL A 312 -3.75 -11.75 -5.08
C VAL A 312 -2.77 -11.02 -4.16
N MET A 313 -1.71 -11.70 -3.75
CA MET A 313 -0.56 -11.05 -3.12
C MET A 313 0.50 -10.77 -4.19
N GLY A 314 0.89 -9.50 -4.27
CA GLY A 314 1.80 -8.93 -5.25
C GLY A 314 3.27 -9.08 -4.91
N GLU A 315 4.13 -8.52 -5.77
CA GLU A 315 5.57 -8.41 -5.49
C GLU A 315 5.84 -7.62 -4.20
N PHE A 316 5.10 -6.53 -3.99
CA PHE A 316 5.21 -5.71 -2.79
C PHE A 316 5.00 -6.56 -1.51
N ASP A 317 3.92 -7.32 -1.44
CA ASP A 317 3.60 -8.14 -0.26
C ASP A 317 4.68 -9.19 0.01
N LEU A 318 5.19 -9.84 -1.04
CA LEU A 318 6.26 -10.84 -0.90
C LEU A 318 7.57 -10.22 -0.43
N LYS A 319 7.91 -9.02 -0.92
CA LYS A 319 9.05 -8.25 -0.43
C LYS A 319 8.90 -8.00 1.07
N GLU A 320 7.73 -7.58 1.55
CA GLU A 320 7.51 -7.31 2.97
C GLU A 320 7.61 -8.60 3.82
N ILE A 321 7.00 -9.72 3.38
CA ILE A 321 7.13 -11.03 4.06
C ILE A 321 8.60 -11.48 4.15
N LEU A 322 9.38 -11.26 3.08
CA LEU A 322 10.80 -11.60 3.07
C LEU A 322 11.60 -10.68 4.01
N ALA A 323 11.26 -9.40 4.07
CA ALA A 323 12.00 -8.39 4.83
C ALA A 323 11.98 -8.63 6.37
N GLU A 324 11.03 -9.42 6.86
CA GLU A 324 10.94 -9.81 8.28
C GLU A 324 12.12 -10.66 8.76
N GLY A 325 12.77 -11.41 7.87
CA GLY A 325 13.90 -12.28 8.22
C GLY A 325 15.18 -12.01 7.44
N VAL A 326 15.16 -11.15 6.42
CA VAL A 326 16.35 -10.76 5.67
C VAL A 326 16.39 -9.25 5.41
N SER A 327 17.57 -8.72 5.07
CA SER A 327 17.69 -7.29 4.73
C SER A 327 16.74 -6.90 3.59
N SER A 328 16.14 -5.71 3.65
CA SER A 328 15.26 -5.16 2.59
C SER A 328 15.84 -5.30 1.17
N SER A 329 17.15 -5.04 0.98
CA SER A 329 17.80 -5.21 -0.34
C SER A 329 17.77 -6.65 -0.88
N ARG A 330 17.84 -7.65 0.02
CA ARG A 330 17.78 -9.07 -0.34
C ARG A 330 16.34 -9.50 -0.56
N ALA A 331 15.41 -8.99 0.25
CA ALA A 331 13.98 -9.21 0.07
C ALA A 331 13.52 -8.69 -1.30
N SER A 332 13.84 -7.43 -1.65
CA SER A 332 13.50 -6.83 -2.94
C SER A 332 14.04 -7.63 -4.13
N ARG A 333 15.31 -8.07 -4.10
CA ARG A 333 15.86 -8.90 -5.18
C ARG A 333 15.17 -10.26 -5.32
N ALA A 334 14.80 -10.87 -4.20
CA ALA A 334 14.17 -12.19 -4.20
C ALA A 334 12.66 -12.15 -4.48
N ALA A 335 12.01 -11.00 -4.31
CA ALA A 335 10.63 -10.78 -4.72
C ALA A 335 10.52 -10.43 -6.21
N ALA A 336 11.55 -9.81 -6.79
CA ALA A 336 11.59 -9.44 -8.21
C ALA A 336 11.46 -10.67 -9.13
N GLY A 337 10.76 -10.48 -10.25
CA GLY A 337 10.42 -11.57 -11.18
C GLY A 337 9.17 -12.35 -10.75
N TRP A 338 8.43 -11.83 -9.77
CA TRP A 338 7.09 -12.29 -9.44
C TRP A 338 6.20 -12.18 -10.68
N GLY A 339 5.71 -13.29 -11.20
CA GLY A 339 4.78 -13.27 -12.33
C GLY A 339 3.32 -13.19 -11.89
N GLY A 340 2.97 -13.72 -10.73
CA GLY A 340 1.59 -13.77 -10.25
C GLY A 340 1.44 -14.48 -8.91
N GLY A 341 0.37 -14.19 -8.17
CA GLY A 341 0.15 -14.73 -6.84
C GLY A 341 -1.32 -14.99 -6.53
N ARG A 342 -1.59 -16.00 -5.71
CA ARG A 342 -2.90 -16.22 -5.08
C ARG A 342 -2.71 -16.61 -3.64
N LEU A 343 -3.39 -15.90 -2.75
CA LEU A 343 -3.51 -16.23 -1.34
C LEU A 343 -4.92 -16.78 -1.06
N GLU A 344 -4.97 -17.86 -0.29
CA GLU A 344 -6.20 -18.33 0.36
C GLU A 344 -5.95 -18.55 1.86
N TYR A 345 -6.85 -18.01 2.67
CA TYR A 345 -6.89 -18.21 4.11
C TYR A 345 -8.15 -18.97 4.51
N LEU A 346 -7.94 -20.08 5.23
CA LEU A 346 -8.98 -20.98 5.67
C LEU A 346 -8.97 -21.13 7.18
N GLU A 347 -10.17 -21.32 7.74
CA GLU A 347 -10.37 -21.66 9.14
C GLU A 347 -11.16 -22.96 9.27
N ARG A 348 -10.93 -23.69 10.36
CA ARG A 348 -11.73 -24.86 10.76
C ARG A 348 -12.18 -24.73 12.21
N ALA A 349 -13.32 -25.37 12.52
CA ALA A 349 -13.81 -25.51 13.88
C ALA A 349 -12.70 -25.96 14.85
N GLY A 350 -12.58 -25.28 15.99
CA GLY A 350 -11.47 -25.47 16.93
C GLY A 350 -10.38 -24.39 16.85
N GLY A 351 -10.48 -23.47 15.89
CA GLY A 351 -9.55 -22.34 15.75
C GLY A 351 -8.30 -22.66 14.96
N GLU A 352 -8.30 -23.77 14.21
CA GLU A 352 -7.20 -24.10 13.30
C GLU A 352 -7.24 -23.21 12.06
N GLN A 353 -6.06 -22.77 11.63
CA GLN A 353 -5.87 -21.80 10.57
C GLN A 353 -4.94 -22.37 9.50
N LEU A 354 -5.17 -22.00 8.25
CA LEU A 354 -4.31 -22.34 7.13
C LEU A 354 -4.19 -21.14 6.19
N THR A 355 -2.96 -20.77 5.83
CA THR A 355 -2.70 -19.82 4.74
C THR A 355 -1.94 -20.55 3.64
N ALA A 356 -2.45 -20.48 2.42
CA ALA A 356 -1.82 -21.01 1.23
C ALA A 356 -1.48 -19.86 0.27
N LEU A 357 -0.26 -19.91 -0.27
CA LEU A 357 0.23 -19.02 -1.31
C LEU A 357 0.66 -19.86 -2.52
N ALA A 358 0.01 -19.64 -3.65
CA ALA A 358 0.40 -20.15 -4.95
C ALA A 358 1.05 -19.01 -5.75
N LEU A 359 2.32 -19.18 -6.13
CA LEU A 359 3.14 -18.13 -6.75
C LEU A 359 3.67 -18.61 -8.10
N ALA A 360 3.58 -17.76 -9.11
CA ALA A 360 4.20 -17.92 -10.41
C ALA A 360 5.36 -16.93 -10.55
N TRP A 361 6.43 -17.38 -11.20
CA TRP A 361 7.64 -16.60 -11.45
C TRP A 361 7.95 -16.55 -12.94
N ASP A 362 8.58 -15.47 -13.38
CA ASP A 362 8.99 -15.28 -14.78
C ASP A 362 9.96 -16.36 -15.26
N SER A 363 10.80 -16.86 -14.35
CA SER A 363 11.73 -17.95 -14.62
C SER A 363 11.92 -18.90 -13.43
N VAL A 364 12.47 -20.07 -13.73
CA VAL A 364 12.89 -21.03 -12.71
C VAL A 364 13.99 -20.43 -11.81
N SER A 365 14.83 -19.54 -12.34
CA SER A 365 15.92 -18.94 -11.57
C SER A 365 15.40 -17.96 -10.51
N GLU A 366 14.35 -17.20 -10.81
CA GLU A 366 13.72 -16.29 -9.84
C GLU A 366 12.94 -17.10 -8.79
N ALA A 367 12.24 -18.16 -9.21
CA ALA A 367 11.62 -19.10 -8.27
C ALA A 367 12.65 -19.74 -7.31
N ASP A 368 13.84 -20.09 -7.81
CA ASP A 368 14.94 -20.61 -6.98
C ASP A 368 15.45 -19.53 -6.00
N GLU A 369 15.64 -18.29 -6.45
CA GLU A 369 16.11 -17.18 -5.60
C GLU A 369 15.11 -16.84 -4.49
N PHE A 370 13.81 -16.79 -4.82
CA PHE A 370 12.74 -16.64 -3.86
C PHE A 370 12.74 -17.77 -2.84
N THR A 371 12.72 -19.03 -3.31
CA THR A 371 12.62 -20.20 -2.43
C THR A 371 13.78 -20.24 -1.42
N LEU A 372 15.01 -19.98 -1.87
CA LEU A 372 16.18 -19.96 -0.98
C LEU A 372 16.15 -18.79 0.02
N THR A 373 15.66 -17.62 -0.41
CA THR A 373 15.57 -16.44 0.45
C THR A 373 14.41 -16.55 1.44
N MET A 374 13.27 -17.08 1.02
CA MET A 374 12.12 -17.33 1.88
C MET A 374 12.44 -18.37 2.94
N GLN A 375 13.17 -19.44 2.57
CA GLN A 375 13.72 -20.38 3.55
C GLN A 375 14.56 -19.63 4.60
N SER A 376 15.52 -18.81 4.16
CA SER A 376 16.40 -18.06 5.08
C SER A 376 15.60 -17.11 5.99
N SER A 377 14.60 -16.44 5.42
CA SER A 377 13.77 -15.48 6.14
C SER A 377 12.95 -16.18 7.24
N LEU A 378 12.26 -17.27 6.91
CA LEU A 378 11.49 -18.05 7.88
C LEU A 378 12.38 -18.68 8.96
N GLU A 379 13.58 -19.16 8.62
CA GLU A 379 14.50 -19.71 9.61
C GLU A 379 14.97 -18.65 10.61
N GLU A 380 15.23 -17.42 10.14
CA GLU A 380 15.59 -16.29 11.00
C GLU A 380 14.42 -15.87 11.90
N GLN A 381 13.23 -15.66 11.31
CA GLN A 381 12.03 -15.22 12.04
C GLN A 381 11.61 -16.21 13.13
N THR A 382 11.69 -17.52 12.85
CA THR A 382 11.18 -18.56 13.75
C THR A 382 12.23 -19.17 14.67
N GLY A 383 13.52 -18.94 14.38
CA GLY A 383 14.64 -19.63 15.03
C GLY A 383 14.65 -21.16 14.81
N SER A 384 13.84 -21.66 13.88
CA SER A 384 13.72 -23.08 13.52
C SER A 384 14.36 -23.35 12.16
N ALA A 385 14.58 -24.61 11.79
CA ALA A 385 15.22 -24.99 10.53
C ALA A 385 14.29 -25.82 9.65
N PHE A 386 14.40 -25.68 8.33
CA PHE A 386 13.70 -26.57 7.41
C PHE A 386 14.27 -28.00 7.48
N VAL A 387 13.35 -28.96 7.53
CA VAL A 387 13.66 -30.39 7.55
C VAL A 387 13.36 -31.01 6.20
N PHE A 388 14.35 -31.69 5.65
CA PHE A 388 14.27 -32.42 4.39
C PHE A 388 14.19 -33.92 4.66
N ALA A 389 13.01 -34.51 4.43
CA ALA A 389 12.77 -35.93 4.70
C ALA A 389 12.30 -36.66 3.43
N ALA A 390 12.75 -37.91 3.26
CA ALA A 390 12.37 -38.71 2.11
C ALA A 390 10.85 -38.93 2.07
N GLY A 391 10.23 -38.60 0.92
CA GLY A 391 8.79 -38.75 0.71
C GLY A 391 7.92 -37.64 1.30
N ARG A 392 8.53 -36.57 1.82
CA ARG A 392 7.83 -35.36 2.30
C ARG A 392 8.41 -34.12 1.65
N LEU A 393 7.57 -33.09 1.51
CA LEU A 393 8.03 -31.77 1.10
C LEU A 393 8.85 -31.11 2.23
N PRO A 394 9.78 -30.19 1.89
CA PRO A 394 10.49 -29.41 2.90
C PRO A 394 9.52 -28.67 3.81
N GLY A 395 9.74 -28.77 5.12
CA GLY A 395 8.91 -28.06 6.10
C GLY A 395 9.66 -27.62 7.33
N LEU A 396 9.17 -26.57 7.96
CA LEU A 396 9.67 -25.96 9.19
C LEU A 396 8.53 -25.91 10.20
N THR A 397 8.68 -26.60 11.33
CA THR A 397 7.65 -26.69 12.37
C THR A 397 8.03 -25.84 13.57
N THR A 398 7.08 -25.01 14.02
CA THR A 398 7.15 -24.19 15.23
C THR A 398 6.06 -24.62 16.23
N VAL A 399 5.96 -23.92 17.36
CA VAL A 399 4.83 -24.10 18.30
C VAL A 399 3.51 -23.57 17.76
N SER A 400 3.55 -22.68 16.76
CA SER A 400 2.40 -21.97 16.20
C SER A 400 1.96 -22.53 14.83
N GLY A 401 2.55 -23.63 14.38
CA GLY A 401 2.18 -24.33 13.15
C GLY A 401 3.38 -24.88 12.39
N THR A 402 3.15 -25.25 11.13
CA THR A 402 4.18 -25.73 10.21
C THR A 402 4.12 -24.95 8.91
N TRP A 403 5.27 -24.46 8.46
CA TRP A 403 5.49 -23.96 7.12
C TRP A 403 5.91 -25.12 6.21
N VAL A 404 5.27 -25.27 5.06
CA VAL A 404 5.66 -26.19 3.99
C VAL A 404 5.90 -25.38 2.74
N MET A 405 7.03 -25.61 2.08
CA MET A 405 7.39 -24.90 0.86
C MET A 405 7.90 -25.87 -0.19
N ALA A 406 7.40 -25.73 -1.41
CA ALA A 406 7.79 -26.58 -2.53
C ALA A 406 7.71 -25.81 -3.85
N GLN A 407 8.51 -26.25 -4.82
CA GLN A 407 8.61 -25.64 -6.13
C GLN A 407 8.45 -26.71 -7.22
N HIS A 408 7.73 -26.37 -8.28
CA HIS A 408 7.66 -27.14 -9.53
C HIS A 408 7.89 -26.20 -10.71
N GLY A 409 9.08 -26.23 -11.31
CA GLY A 409 9.44 -25.30 -12.38
C GLY A 409 9.50 -23.87 -11.84
N SER A 410 8.73 -22.95 -12.45
CA SER A 410 8.61 -21.56 -12.00
C SER A 410 7.39 -21.32 -11.11
N VAL A 411 6.77 -22.37 -10.57
CA VAL A 411 5.67 -22.26 -9.61
C VAL A 411 6.14 -22.66 -8.22
N VAL A 412 5.83 -21.84 -7.22
CA VAL A 412 6.14 -22.08 -5.82
C VAL A 412 4.83 -22.15 -5.02
N ALA A 413 4.72 -23.14 -4.14
CA ALA A 413 3.69 -23.24 -3.13
C ALA A 413 4.32 -22.97 -1.76
N LEU A 414 3.78 -22.01 -1.02
CA LEU A 414 4.14 -21.72 0.36
C LEU A 414 2.89 -21.85 1.23
N VAL A 415 2.93 -22.71 2.23
CA VAL A 415 1.75 -23.04 3.05
C VAL A 415 2.11 -22.95 4.52
N ARG A 416 1.38 -22.13 5.28
CA ARG A 416 1.37 -22.19 6.76
C ARG A 416 0.14 -22.98 7.21
N ALA A 417 0.35 -24.13 7.85
CA ALA A 417 -0.71 -25.05 8.25
C ALA A 417 -0.58 -25.47 9.73
N PRO A 418 -1.62 -26.08 10.34
CA PRO A 418 -1.53 -26.59 11.71
C PRO A 418 -0.53 -27.74 11.88
N ASP A 419 -0.33 -28.53 10.83
CA ASP A 419 0.53 -29.72 10.82
C ASP A 419 1.17 -29.96 9.45
N ASP A 420 2.20 -30.80 9.42
CA ASP A 420 2.98 -31.15 8.24
C ASP A 420 2.18 -31.90 7.17
N GLY A 421 1.25 -32.78 7.58
CA GLY A 421 0.41 -33.56 6.67
C GLY A 421 -0.58 -32.70 5.91
N THR A 422 -1.22 -31.76 6.61
CA THR A 422 -2.10 -30.75 5.98
C THR A 422 -1.30 -29.87 5.03
N GLY A 423 -0.15 -29.33 5.47
CA GLY A 423 0.69 -28.47 4.63
C GLY A 423 1.22 -29.17 3.37
N ASP A 424 1.72 -30.40 3.48
CA ASP A 424 2.21 -31.20 2.35
C ASP A 424 1.09 -31.48 1.33
N SER A 425 -0.11 -31.82 1.81
CA SER A 425 -1.27 -32.08 0.95
C SER A 425 -1.69 -30.86 0.14
N VAL A 426 -1.75 -29.68 0.77
CA VAL A 426 -2.10 -28.42 0.09
C VAL A 426 -1.01 -28.01 -0.89
N ALA A 427 0.27 -28.06 -0.51
CA ALA A 427 1.36 -27.69 -1.39
C ALA A 427 1.41 -28.58 -2.64
N ARG A 428 1.18 -29.89 -2.52
CA ARG A 428 1.06 -30.79 -3.68
C ARG A 428 -0.14 -30.46 -4.56
N LEU A 429 -1.27 -30.14 -3.95
CA LEU A 429 -2.49 -29.78 -4.66
C LEU A 429 -2.26 -28.54 -5.53
N ILE A 430 -1.62 -27.49 -4.98
CA ILE A 430 -1.24 -26.27 -5.70
C ILE A 430 -0.29 -26.60 -6.87
N LEU A 431 0.70 -27.45 -6.64
CA LEU A 431 1.71 -27.80 -7.65
C LEU A 431 1.26 -28.89 -8.64
N GLY A 432 0.06 -29.47 -8.48
CA GLY A 432 -0.45 -30.56 -9.31
C GLY A 432 0.39 -31.85 -9.23
N LEU A 433 0.93 -32.18 -8.05
CA LEU A 433 1.88 -33.28 -7.80
C LEU A 433 1.24 -34.59 -7.29
#